data_AF-X7EAN8-F1
#
_entry.id   AF-X7EAN8-F1
#
_cell.length_a   1.000
_cell.length_b   1.000
_cell.length_c   1.000
_cell.angle_alpha   90.00
_cell.angle_beta   90.00
_cell.angle_gamma   90.00
#
_symmetry.space_group_name_H-M   'P 1'
#
loop_
_entity.id
_entity.type
_entity.pdbx_description
1 polymer ?
#
loop_
_entity_poly.entity_id
_entity_poly.type
_entity_poly.pdbx_seq_one_letter_code
_entity_poly.pdbx_strand_id
1 'polypeptide(L)' 'MKDLLTLMARIDAADAGFGSLTEAIDTTTPGGRMMMQVVGAFAEVEREMIRERR' A
#
# COMPACT_ATOMS: atom_id res chain seq x y z
N MET A 1 -8.90 2.81 -2.01
CA MET A 1 -7.57 2.20 -2.22
C MET A 1 -6.49 3.18 -2.69
N LYS A 2 -6.75 4.02 -3.72
CA LYS A 2 -5.73 4.94 -4.28
C LYS A 2 -5.13 5.90 -3.24
N ASP A 3 -5.96 6.42 -2.35
CA ASP A 3 -5.52 7.40 -1.33
C ASP A 3 -4.58 6.78 -0.29
N LEU A 4 -4.85 5.53 0.12
CA LEU A 4 -3.99 4.80 1.04
C LEU A 4 -2.60 4.56 0.45
N LEU A 5 -2.53 4.05 -0.79
CA LEU A 5 -1.25 3.83 -1.47
C LEU A 5 -0.46 5.13 -1.68
N THR A 6 -1.17 6.22 -2.00
CA THR A 6 -0.55 7.54 -2.16
C THR A 6 0.00 8.05 -0.82
N LEU A 7 -0.73 7.85 0.27
CA LEU A 7 -0.27 8.20 1.62
C LEU A 7 0.96 7.39 2.01
N MET A 8 0.95 6.09 1.77
CA MET A 8 2.08 5.21 2.07
C MET A 8 3.33 5.58 1.27
N ALA A 9 3.19 5.90 -0.02
CA ALA A 9 4.30 6.36 -0.85
C ALA A 9 4.91 7.67 -0.31
N ARG A 10 4.09 8.56 0.27
CA ARG A 10 4.57 9.79 0.92
C ARG A 10 5.31 9.53 2.23
N ILE A 11 4.87 8.54 3.01
CA ILE A 11 5.53 8.12 4.24
C ILE A 11 6.90 7.51 3.91
N ASP A 12 6.97 6.62 2.91
CA ASP A 12 8.21 6.01 2.43
C ASP A 12 9.20 7.05 1.87
N ALA A 13 8.70 8.02 1.07
CA ALA A 13 9.52 9.12 0.55
C ALA A 13 10.09 10.06 1.63
N ALA A 14 9.52 10.03 2.84
CA ALA A 14 10.01 10.76 4.00
C ALA A 14 10.97 9.92 4.87
N ASP A 15 11.38 8.74 4.39
CA ASP A 15 12.21 7.76 5.12
C ASP A 15 11.57 7.34 6.46
N ALA A 16 10.23 7.27 6.48
CA ALA A 16 9.43 6.92 7.63
C ALA A 16 8.66 5.60 7.42
N GLY A 17 8.28 4.96 8.52
CA GLY A 17 7.47 3.75 8.51
C GLY A 17 6.01 4.00 8.86
N PHE A 18 5.13 3.13 8.39
CA PHE A 18 3.73 3.07 8.78
C PHE A 18 3.50 1.85 9.68
N GLY A 19 2.97 2.11 10.87
CA GLY A 19 2.49 1.08 11.79
C GLY A 19 1.00 1.27 12.03
N SER A 20 0.22 0.21 11.83
CA SER A 20 -1.16 0.17 12.29
C SER A 20 -1.19 -0.25 13.76
N LEU A 21 -1.95 0.49 14.59
CA LEU A 21 -2.07 0.18 16.02
C LEU A 21 -3.07 -0.94 16.30
N THR A 22 -4.04 -1.12 15.39
CA THR A 22 -5.11 -2.12 15.52
C THR A 22 -4.88 -3.34 14.64
N GLU A 23 -4.14 -3.17 13.54
CA GLU A 23 -3.79 -4.24 12.61
C GLU A 23 -2.30 -4.55 12.73
N ALA A 24 -1.90 -5.81 12.54
CA ALA A 24 -0.49 -6.21 12.59
C ALA A 24 0.25 -5.85 11.29
N ILE A 25 0.19 -4.58 10.87
CA ILE A 25 0.89 -4.05 9.70
C ILE A 25 1.96 -3.08 10.19
N ASP A 26 3.22 -3.43 9.94
CA ASP A 26 4.38 -2.59 10.25
C ASP A 26 5.35 -2.58 9.07
N THR A 27 5.36 -1.48 8.31
CA THR A 27 6.22 -1.31 7.13
C THR A 27 7.67 -0.99 7.47
N THR A 28 8.04 -0.87 8.75
CA THR A 28 9.46 -0.82 9.16
C THR A 28 10.12 -2.21 9.08
N THR A 29 9.32 -3.28 9.08
CA THR A 29 9.80 -4.65 8.93
C THR A 29 9.91 -5.06 7.45
N PRO A 30 10.83 -5.98 7.09
CA PRO A 30 10.88 -6.54 5.74
C PRO A 30 9.55 -7.17 5.30
N GLY A 31 8.85 -7.86 6.22
CA GLY A 31 7.55 -8.48 5.96
C GLY A 31 6.46 -7.47 5.65
N GLY A 32 6.37 -6.37 6.41
CA GLY A 32 5.39 -5.32 6.16
C GLY A 32 5.67 -4.55 4.87
N ARG A 33 6.94 -4.32 4.50
CA ARG A 33 7.28 -3.77 3.18
C ARG A 33 6.85 -4.70 2.04
N MET A 34 7.08 -6.00 2.18
CA MET A 34 6.63 -6.98 1.19
C MET A 34 5.10 -6.96 1.04
N MET A 35 4.36 -7.00 2.15
CA MET A 35 2.90 -6.91 2.12
C MET A 35 2.41 -5.63 1.45
N MET A 36 3.08 -4.50 1.68
CA MET A 36 2.76 -3.23 1.04
C MET A 36 2.90 -3.29 -0.49
N GLN A 37 3.95 -3.95 -1.00
CA GLN A 37 4.13 -4.15 -2.45
C GLN A 37 3.00 -5.01 -3.04
N VAL A 38 2.60 -6.06 -2.33
CA VAL A 38 1.49 -6.93 -2.74
C VAL A 38 0.17 -6.15 -2.83
N VAL A 39 -0.15 -5.33 -1.82
CA VAL A 39 -1.34 -4.47 -1.83
C VAL A 39 -1.28 -3.45 -2.97
N GLY A 40 -0.11 -2.89 -3.25
CA GLY A 40 0.13 -2.01 -4.39
C GLY A 40 -0.24 -2.67 -5.73
N ALA A 41 0.26 -3.89 -5.96
CA ALA A 41 -0.03 -4.67 -7.16
C ALA A 41 -1.52 -4.98 -7.30
N PHE A 42 -2.21 -5.38 -6.23
CA PHE A 42 -3.65 -5.64 -6.27
C PHE A 42 -4.46 -4.39 -6.63
N ALA A 43 -4.08 -3.22 -6.10
CA ALA A 43 -4.78 -1.98 -6.44
C ALA A 43 -4.57 -1.54 -7.90
N GLU A 44 -3.47 -1.93 -8.54
CA GLU A 44 -3.28 -1.73 -9.98
C GLU A 44 -4.24 -2.62 -10.79
N VAL A 45 -4.31 -3.90 -10.44
CA VAL A 45 -5.24 -4.85 -11.08
C VAL A 45 -6.69 -4.41 -10.90
N GLU A 46 -7.10 -3.98 -9.70
CA GLU A 46 -8.45 -3.44 -9.47
C GLU A 46 -8.74 -2.21 -10.34
N ARG A 47 -7.77 -1.30 -10.49
CA ARG A 47 -7.92 -0.13 -11.35
C ARG A 47 -8.12 -0.51 -12.81
N GLU A 48 -7.40 -1.53 -13.27
CA GLU A 48 -7.49 -2.03 -14.64
C GLU A 48 -8.84 -2.69 -14.90
N MET A 49 -9.30 -3.58 -14.00
CA MET A 49 -10.61 -4.22 -14.09
C MET A 49 -11.80 -3.25 -14.04
N ILE A 50 -11.68 -2.14 -13.31
CA ILE A 50 -12.72 -1.09 -13.27
C ILE A 50 -12.74 -0.31 -14.59
N ARG A 51 -11.57 -0.09 -15.21
CA ARG A 51 -11.47 0.59 -16.51
C ARG A 51 -12.05 -0.24 -17.64
N GLU A 52 -11.84 -1.56 -17.64
CA GLU A 52 -12.40 -2.45 -18.67
C GLU A 52 -13.93 -2.54 -18.65
N ARG A 53 -14.56 -2.19 -17.51
CA ARG A 53 -16.02 -2.23 -17.33
C ARG A 53 -16.73 -0.91 -17.64
N ARG A 54 -16.01 0.15 -17.98
CA ARG A 54 -16.55 1.47 -18.35
C ARG A 54 -16.29 1.75 -19.81
#